data_AF-T1H201-F1
#
_entry.id   AF-T1H201-F1
#
_cell.length_a   1.000
_cell.length_b   1.000
_cell.length_c   1.000
_cell.angle_alpha   90.00
_cell.angle_beta   90.00
_cell.angle_gamma   90.00
#
_symmetry.space_group_name_H-M   'P 1'
#
loop_
_entity.id
_entity.type
_entity.pdbx_description
1 polymer ?
#
loop_
_entity_poly.entity_id
_entity_poly.type
_entity_poly.pdbx_seq_one_letter_code
_entity_poly.pdbx_strand_id
1 'polypeptide(L)'
;NSLLSTFTNGDENSIVSPLLGNVCFASSLFGFCFTLKSFAKLYADTYEGVNYVEFAKHLWGDVYFHSKSRKFTKKQPHSTANRSFIEFILEPMYKLIAQVVGDVDTTLLDTLAELDIRVSKEELKMNIRPLLRIVCNRFMGDFSGFVDMCVEHIKSPFDNAETKTNHIYTGPKEGILFNDMAQCNQNGVLMVHSSKMYPTEDCTFFQSYEQ
;
A
#
# COMPACT_ATOMS: atom_id res chain seq x y z
N ASN A 1 13.47 -11.14 -1.46
CA ASN A 1 13.60 -11.93 -2.71
C ASN A 1 14.39 -13.22 -2.52
N SER A 2 15.65 -13.22 -2.06
CA SER A 2 16.39 -14.49 -1.86
C SER A 2 15.74 -15.50 -0.88
N LEU A 3 15.00 -15.03 0.13
CA LEU A 3 14.24 -15.91 1.02
C LEU A 3 12.95 -16.41 0.36
N LEU A 4 12.26 -15.56 -0.39
CA LEU A 4 11.02 -15.92 -1.09
C LEU A 4 11.27 -16.95 -2.17
N SER A 5 12.38 -16.85 -2.92
CA SER A 5 12.77 -17.84 -3.92
C SER A 5 13.02 -19.23 -3.34
N THR A 6 13.42 -19.33 -2.07
CA THR A 6 13.65 -20.61 -1.40
C THR A 6 12.35 -21.36 -1.08
N PHE A 7 11.24 -20.63 -0.85
CA PHE A 7 9.96 -21.22 -0.42
C PHE A 7 8.89 -21.28 -1.52
N THR A 8 9.19 -20.79 -2.73
CA THR A 8 8.22 -20.68 -3.83
C THR A 8 8.32 -21.80 -4.87
N ASN A 9 9.14 -22.83 -4.63
CA ASN A 9 9.22 -24.07 -5.43
C ASN A 9 9.19 -23.86 -6.97
N GLY A 10 9.86 -22.81 -7.48
CA GLY A 10 9.97 -22.56 -8.92
C GLY A 10 8.87 -21.72 -9.55
N ASP A 11 7.92 -21.16 -8.77
CA ASP A 11 7.06 -20.08 -9.28
C ASP A 11 7.89 -18.80 -9.49
N GLU A 12 8.32 -18.57 -10.73
CA GLU A 12 9.09 -17.39 -11.15
C GLU A 12 8.38 -16.04 -10.89
N ASN A 13 7.09 -16.08 -10.50
CA ASN A 13 6.22 -14.92 -10.34
C ASN A 13 6.20 -14.26 -8.95
N SER A 14 7.00 -14.73 -7.98
CA SER A 14 6.96 -14.19 -6.60
C SER A 14 8.04 -13.15 -6.29
N ILE A 15 8.43 -12.33 -7.26
CA ILE A 15 9.36 -11.21 -7.01
C ILE A 15 8.59 -10.09 -6.30
N VAL A 16 9.01 -9.77 -5.07
CA VAL A 16 8.44 -8.67 -4.28
C VAL A 16 9.34 -7.44 -4.43
N SER A 17 8.77 -6.36 -4.96
CA SER A 17 9.48 -5.11 -5.20
C SER A 17 8.50 -3.93 -5.22
N PRO A 18 8.76 -2.84 -4.50
CA PRO A 18 7.94 -1.62 -4.59
C PRO A 18 7.76 -1.06 -6.00
N LEU A 19 8.72 -1.32 -6.91
CA LEU A 19 8.63 -0.93 -8.32
C LEU A 19 7.54 -1.69 -9.09
N LEU A 20 7.21 -2.91 -8.65
CA LEU A 20 6.18 -3.73 -9.26
C LEU A 20 4.78 -3.37 -8.76
N GLY A 21 4.67 -2.53 -7.72
CA GLY A 21 3.39 -2.19 -7.08
C GLY A 21 2.98 -3.14 -5.96
N ASN A 22 3.65 -4.29 -5.79
CA ASN A 22 3.28 -5.32 -4.82
C ASN A 22 3.83 -5.12 -3.39
N VAL A 23 4.35 -3.92 -3.11
CA VAL A 23 4.78 -3.50 -1.77
C VAL A 23 4.19 -2.13 -1.47
N CYS A 24 3.48 -2.05 -0.36
CA CYS A 24 3.08 -0.79 0.25
C CYS A 24 3.88 -0.52 1.53
N PHE A 25 4.11 0.76 1.83
CA PHE A 25 4.68 1.23 3.09
C PHE A 25 3.54 1.80 3.93
N ALA A 26 3.44 1.38 5.19
CA ALA A 26 2.36 1.82 6.05
C ALA A 26 2.81 1.95 7.51
N SER A 27 2.14 2.83 8.23
CA SER A 27 2.22 2.92 9.69
C SER A 27 0.81 3.07 10.25
N SER A 28 0.32 2.04 10.94
CA SER A 28 -0.99 2.07 11.61
C SER A 28 -1.02 3.04 12.80
N LEU A 29 0.14 3.27 13.42
CA LEU A 29 0.29 4.21 14.53
C LEU A 29 0.10 5.66 14.05
N PHE A 30 0.78 6.02 12.95
CA PHE A 30 0.75 7.36 12.37
C PHE A 30 -0.33 7.52 11.29
N GLY A 31 -1.04 6.44 10.95
CA GLY A 31 -2.22 6.48 10.10
C GLY A 31 -1.92 6.78 8.63
N PHE A 32 -0.76 6.36 8.09
CA PHE A 32 -0.47 6.49 6.66
C PHE A 32 -0.28 5.14 5.99
N CYS A 33 -0.59 5.09 4.69
CA CYS A 33 -0.26 3.98 3.81
C CYS A 33 -0.03 4.51 2.39
N PHE A 34 1.05 4.11 1.73
CA PHE A 34 1.36 4.51 0.38
C PHE A 34 2.14 3.44 -0.40
N THR A 35 1.99 3.46 -1.71
CA THR A 35 2.90 2.81 -2.68
C THR A 35 3.74 3.90 -3.35
N LEU A 36 4.74 3.52 -4.15
CA LEU A 36 5.51 4.50 -4.93
C LEU A 36 4.59 5.31 -5.87
N LYS A 37 3.57 4.65 -6.43
CA LYS A 37 2.60 5.25 -7.36
C LYS A 37 1.68 6.24 -6.65
N SER A 38 1.17 5.90 -5.46
CA SER A 38 0.30 6.82 -4.71
C SER A 38 1.09 8.03 -4.18
N PHE A 39 2.32 7.84 -3.72
CA PHE A 39 3.17 8.97 -3.30
C PHE A 39 3.57 9.85 -4.48
N ALA A 40 3.88 9.24 -5.64
CA ALA A 40 4.14 9.98 -6.86
C ALA A 40 2.93 10.80 -7.33
N LYS A 41 1.71 10.30 -7.09
CA LYS A 41 0.48 11.01 -7.41
C LYS A 41 0.33 12.28 -6.57
N LEU A 42 0.68 12.23 -5.29
CA LEU A 42 0.72 13.42 -4.43
C LEU A 42 1.59 14.53 -5.05
N TYR A 43 2.77 14.18 -5.57
CA TYR A 43 3.60 15.15 -6.30
C TYR A 43 2.96 15.67 -7.59
N ALA A 44 2.22 14.83 -8.32
CA ALA A 44 1.53 15.27 -9.54
C ALA A 44 0.32 16.16 -9.25
N ASP A 45 -0.34 15.96 -8.11
CA ASP A 45 -1.45 16.78 -7.65
C ASP A 45 -0.95 18.14 -7.13
N THR A 46 0.26 18.20 -6.54
CA THR A 46 0.89 19.46 -6.10
C THR A 46 1.63 20.21 -7.21
N TYR A 47 2.29 19.49 -8.14
CA TYR A 47 3.13 20.08 -9.18
C TYR A 47 2.64 19.70 -10.58
N GLU A 48 2.21 20.69 -11.35
CA GLU A 48 1.76 20.49 -12.73
C GLU A 48 2.87 19.92 -13.63
N GLY A 49 2.50 18.98 -14.52
CA GLY A 49 3.39 18.40 -15.52
C GLY A 49 4.20 17.19 -15.06
N VAL A 50 4.02 16.71 -13.83
CA VAL A 50 4.65 15.47 -13.35
C VAL A 50 3.84 14.25 -13.79
N ASN A 51 4.45 13.36 -14.58
CA ASN A 51 3.88 12.04 -14.84
C ASN A 51 4.19 11.10 -13.68
N TYR A 52 3.21 10.90 -12.78
CA TYR A 52 3.38 10.10 -11.57
C TYR A 52 3.75 8.64 -11.84
N VAL A 53 3.30 8.05 -12.96
CA VAL A 53 3.59 6.65 -13.30
C VAL A 53 5.07 6.49 -13.65
N GLU A 54 5.61 7.38 -14.48
CA GLU A 54 7.04 7.37 -14.81
C GLU A 54 7.90 7.79 -13.62
N PHE A 55 7.45 8.75 -12.82
CA PHE A 55 8.15 9.17 -11.62
C PHE A 55 8.26 8.03 -10.60
N ALA A 56 7.18 7.28 -10.36
CA ALA A 56 7.17 6.14 -9.44
C ALA A 56 8.22 5.06 -9.77
N LYS A 57 8.50 4.82 -11.07
CA LYS A 57 9.54 3.88 -11.52
C LYS A 57 10.96 4.29 -11.12
N HIS A 58 11.18 5.56 -10.81
CA HIS A 58 12.48 6.11 -10.42
C HIS A 58 12.61 6.30 -8.91
N LEU A 59 11.55 6.08 -8.13
CA LEU A 59 11.53 6.30 -6.68
C LEU A 59 12.15 5.16 -5.87
N TRP A 60 12.59 4.06 -6.49
CA TRP A 60 13.15 2.92 -5.76
C TRP A 60 14.39 2.31 -6.44
N GLY A 61 15.29 1.75 -5.61
CA GLY A 61 16.56 1.16 -6.04
C GLY A 61 17.75 2.11 -5.94
N ASP A 62 18.81 1.79 -6.67
CA ASP A 62 20.03 2.61 -6.81
C ASP A 62 19.82 3.72 -7.86
N VAL A 63 18.79 4.53 -7.65
CA VAL A 63 18.45 5.68 -8.49
C VAL A 63 18.67 6.95 -7.69
N TYR A 64 19.25 7.96 -8.33
CA TYR A 64 19.62 9.26 -7.75
C TYR A 64 19.04 10.37 -8.62
N PHE A 65 18.70 11.51 -8.01
CA PHE A 65 18.25 12.68 -8.75
C PHE A 65 19.37 13.69 -8.90
N HIS A 66 19.58 14.18 -10.13
CA HIS A 66 20.57 15.19 -10.41
C HIS A 66 19.91 16.57 -10.52
N SER A 67 19.94 17.35 -9.44
CA SER A 67 19.25 18.65 -9.32
C SER A 67 19.48 19.62 -10.48
N LYS A 68 20.72 19.74 -10.99
CA LYS A 68 21.03 20.68 -12.09
C LYS A 68 20.49 20.26 -13.46
N SER A 69 20.46 18.96 -13.74
CA SER A 69 20.02 18.43 -15.04
C SER A 69 18.56 17.97 -15.01
N ARG A 70 17.95 17.93 -13.81
CA ARG A 70 16.60 17.46 -13.52
C ARG A 70 16.32 16.05 -14.05
N LYS A 71 17.33 15.17 -14.00
CA LYS A 71 17.25 13.79 -14.49
C LYS A 71 17.59 12.79 -13.40
N PHE A 72 16.98 11.62 -13.51
CA PHE A 72 17.33 10.46 -12.71
C PHE A 72 18.54 9.73 -13.31
N THR A 73 19.50 9.37 -12.46
CA THR A 73 20.71 8.65 -12.86
C THR A 73 20.93 7.45 -11.95
N LYS A 74 21.42 6.34 -12.53
CA LYS A 74 21.84 5.16 -11.74
C LYS A 74 23.23 5.33 -11.13
N LYS A 75 24.04 6.22 -11.70
CA LYS A 75 25.33 6.60 -11.14
C LYS A 75 25.12 7.71 -10.13
N GLN A 76 25.77 7.57 -8.99
CA GLN A 76 25.75 8.58 -7.96
C GLN A 76 26.37 9.87 -8.51
N PRO A 77 25.63 10.99 -8.56
CA PRO A 77 26.09 12.23 -9.20
C PRO A 77 27.16 12.98 -8.38
N HIS A 78 27.14 12.82 -7.06
CA HIS A 78 28.11 13.35 -6.11
C HIS A 78 28.14 12.46 -4.86
N SER A 79 29.23 12.43 -4.09
CA SER A 79 29.40 11.41 -3.01
C SER A 79 28.35 11.49 -1.89
N THR A 80 27.70 12.64 -1.71
CA THR A 80 26.63 12.86 -0.72
C THR A 80 25.23 12.77 -1.32
N ALA A 81 25.09 12.34 -2.58
CA ALA A 81 23.78 12.23 -3.21
C ALA A 81 22.97 11.12 -2.56
N ASN A 82 21.78 11.47 -2.09
CA ASN A 82 20.83 10.52 -1.54
C ASN A 82 20.09 9.79 -2.66
N ARG A 83 19.61 8.58 -2.35
CA ARG A 83 18.75 7.81 -3.24
C ARG A 83 17.44 8.56 -3.43
N SER A 84 16.80 8.40 -4.59
CA SER A 84 15.52 9.05 -4.88
C SER A 84 14.42 8.70 -3.87
N PHE A 85 14.39 7.48 -3.33
CA PHE A 85 13.49 7.12 -2.24
C PHE A 85 13.73 7.97 -0.97
N ILE A 86 14.99 8.21 -0.63
CA ILE A 86 15.34 8.98 0.56
C ILE A 86 14.97 10.45 0.35
N GLU A 87 15.39 11.03 -0.77
CA GLU A 87 15.21 12.45 -1.08
C GLU A 87 13.74 12.84 -1.28
N PHE A 88 12.96 12.02 -2.00
CA PHE A 88 11.58 12.37 -2.36
C PHE A 88 10.50 11.77 -1.46
N ILE A 89 10.80 10.73 -0.67
CA ILE A 89 9.79 10.11 0.21
C ILE A 89 10.19 10.28 1.67
N LEU A 90 11.34 9.74 2.08
CA LEU A 90 11.71 9.71 3.50
C LEU A 90 12.03 11.10 4.07
N GLU A 91 12.76 11.94 3.35
CA GLU A 91 13.11 13.29 3.82
C GLU A 91 11.88 14.17 4.06
N PRO A 92 10.91 14.29 3.14
CA PRO A 92 9.65 14.99 3.41
C PRO A 92 8.89 14.41 4.60
N MET A 93 8.82 13.09 4.72
CA MET A 93 8.15 12.44 5.86
C MET A 93 8.85 12.72 7.19
N TYR A 94 10.18 12.65 7.23
CA TYR A 94 10.95 12.97 8.43
C TYR A 94 10.82 14.44 8.81
N LYS A 95 10.84 15.35 7.84
CA LYS A 95 10.60 16.78 8.08
C LYS A 95 9.21 17.01 8.66
N LEU A 96 8.16 16.42 8.08
CA LEU A 96 6.80 16.54 8.58
C LEU A 96 6.67 16.02 10.02
N ILE A 97 7.22 14.84 10.30
CA ILE A 97 7.20 14.25 11.65
C ILE A 97 8.01 15.11 12.63
N ALA A 98 9.20 15.58 12.23
CA ALA A 98 10.05 16.42 13.07
C ALA A 98 9.39 17.77 13.39
N GLN A 99 8.67 18.37 12.44
CA GLN A 99 7.90 19.60 12.67
C GLN A 99 6.79 19.41 13.71
N VAL A 100 6.09 18.27 13.67
CA VAL A 100 5.04 17.95 14.64
C VAL A 100 5.61 17.62 16.03
N VAL A 101 6.81 17.05 16.11
CA VAL A 101 7.44 16.63 17.38
C VAL A 101 8.31 17.73 18.01
N GLY A 102 8.91 18.61 17.19
CA GLY A 102 10.05 19.45 17.56
C GLY A 102 9.74 20.78 18.23
N ASP A 103 8.62 21.43 17.91
CA ASP A 103 7.95 22.52 18.68
C ASP A 103 6.83 23.11 17.81
N VAL A 104 5.60 23.16 18.34
CA VAL A 104 4.33 23.22 17.58
C VAL A 104 3.92 24.61 17.11
N ASP A 105 4.57 25.70 17.57
CA ASP A 105 3.84 26.97 17.61
C ASP A 105 4.18 27.99 16.50
N THR A 106 5.35 27.95 15.85
CA THR A 106 5.76 29.02 14.92
C THR A 106 5.89 28.60 13.46
N THR A 107 6.42 27.41 13.15
CA THR A 107 6.70 27.00 11.75
C THR A 107 5.82 25.85 11.26
N LEU A 108 5.11 25.16 12.17
CA LEU A 108 4.20 24.08 11.80
C LEU A 108 3.06 24.58 10.93
N LEU A 109 2.44 25.72 11.26
CA LEU A 109 1.33 26.27 10.47
C LEU A 109 1.76 26.62 9.04
N ASP A 110 2.95 27.19 8.87
CA ASP A 110 3.49 27.53 7.56
C ASP A 110 3.77 26.27 6.73
N THR A 111 4.40 25.26 7.33
CA THR A 111 4.66 23.97 6.64
C THR A 111 3.38 23.22 6.30
N LEU A 112 2.36 23.26 7.16
CA LEU A 112 1.06 22.68 6.86
C LEU A 112 0.36 23.43 5.72
N ALA A 113 0.48 24.76 5.67
CA ALA A 113 -0.06 25.57 4.59
C ALA A 113 0.63 25.30 3.24
N GLU A 114 1.96 25.11 3.23
CA GLU A 114 2.71 24.71 2.02
C GLU A 114 2.25 23.36 1.46
N LEU A 115 1.80 22.45 2.34
CA LEU A 115 1.30 21.12 1.97
C LEU A 115 -0.22 21.07 1.77
N ASP A 116 -0.90 22.22 1.80
CA ASP A 116 -2.37 22.36 1.76
C ASP A 116 -3.12 21.52 2.84
N ILE A 117 -2.49 21.31 3.99
CA ILE A 117 -3.06 20.59 5.12
C ILE A 117 -3.71 21.60 6.07
N ARG A 118 -5.04 21.58 6.13
CA ARG A 118 -5.80 22.41 7.09
C ARG A 118 -5.92 21.69 8.41
N VAL A 119 -5.56 22.35 9.51
CA VAL A 119 -5.68 21.85 10.89
C VAL A 119 -6.40 22.89 11.75
N SER A 120 -7.36 22.44 12.56
CA SER A 120 -8.13 23.33 13.43
C SER A 120 -7.31 23.76 14.65
N LYS A 121 -7.72 24.88 15.28
CA LYS A 121 -7.08 25.34 16.54
C LYS A 121 -7.24 24.37 17.69
N GLU A 122 -8.25 23.50 17.66
CA GLU A 122 -8.47 22.47 18.68
C GLU A 122 -7.53 21.28 18.44
N GLU A 123 -7.34 20.90 17.17
CA GLU A 123 -6.44 19.82 16.78
C GLU A 123 -4.98 20.15 17.11
N LEU A 124 -4.55 21.40 16.92
CA LEU A 124 -3.20 21.85 17.28
C LEU A 124 -2.91 21.76 18.78
N LYS A 125 -3.95 21.78 19.63
CA LYS A 125 -3.80 21.63 21.09
C LYS A 125 -3.74 20.17 21.53
N MET A 126 -3.92 19.22 20.62
CA MET A 126 -3.83 17.80 20.94
C MET A 126 -2.40 17.39 21.27
N ASN A 127 -2.26 16.27 21.97
CA ASN A 127 -0.97 15.64 22.17
C ASN A 127 -0.32 15.29 20.80
N ILE A 128 1.01 15.25 20.79
CA ILE A 128 1.83 15.02 19.59
C ILE A 128 1.39 13.78 18.81
N ARG A 129 1.07 12.67 19.49
CA ARG A 129 0.71 11.40 18.83
C ARG A 129 -0.61 11.50 18.03
N PRO A 130 -1.75 11.92 18.61
CA PRO A 130 -2.97 12.19 17.85
C PRO A 130 -2.79 13.22 16.72
N LEU A 131 -2.06 14.31 16.99
CA LEU A 131 -1.83 15.36 15.99
C LEU A 131 -1.05 14.82 14.78
N LEU A 132 0.03 14.07 15.02
CA LEU A 132 0.83 13.44 13.97
C LEU A 132 -0.04 12.49 13.13
N ARG A 133 -0.91 11.71 13.76
CA ARG A 133 -1.85 10.85 13.03
C ARG A 133 -2.77 11.66 12.11
N ILE A 134 -3.35 12.76 12.60
CA ILE A 134 -4.23 13.62 11.79
C ILE A 134 -3.46 14.24 10.62
N VAL A 135 -2.28 14.79 10.87
CA VAL A 135 -1.44 15.44 9.87
C VAL A 135 -0.98 14.45 8.79
N CYS A 136 -0.45 13.29 9.17
CA CYS A 136 -0.02 12.28 8.21
C CYS A 136 -1.18 11.69 7.40
N ASN A 137 -2.35 11.51 8.01
CA ASN A 137 -3.54 11.03 7.31
C ASN A 137 -4.04 12.06 6.29
N ARG A 138 -4.04 13.36 6.63
CA ARG A 138 -4.38 14.44 5.68
C ARG A 138 -3.34 14.62 4.58
N PHE A 139 -2.05 14.48 4.89
CA PHE A 139 -0.97 14.60 3.93
C PHE A 139 -1.03 13.50 2.85
N MET A 140 -1.26 12.26 3.27
CA MET A 140 -1.28 11.10 2.36
C MET A 140 -2.66 10.86 1.74
N GLY A 141 -3.71 11.39 2.36
CA GLY A 141 -5.09 11.21 1.94
C GLY A 141 -5.63 9.82 2.25
N ASP A 142 -6.30 9.24 1.26
CA ASP A 142 -6.91 7.92 1.36
C ASP A 142 -5.88 6.78 1.25
N PHE A 143 -6.30 5.57 1.59
CA PHE A 143 -5.48 4.38 1.42
C PHE A 143 -5.58 3.80 0.00
N SER A 144 -5.75 4.66 -1.01
CA SER A 144 -5.85 4.27 -2.43
C SER A 144 -4.65 3.44 -2.88
N GLY A 145 -3.44 3.76 -2.43
CA GLY A 145 -2.25 2.98 -2.75
C GLY A 145 -2.32 1.51 -2.29
N PHE A 146 -2.95 1.22 -1.15
CA PHE A 146 -3.18 -0.15 -0.69
C PHE A 146 -4.24 -0.86 -1.53
N VAL A 147 -5.33 -0.17 -1.84
CA VAL A 147 -6.41 -0.72 -2.67
C VAL A 147 -5.89 -1.04 -4.07
N ASP A 148 -5.15 -0.13 -4.69
CA ASP A 148 -4.53 -0.32 -6.00
C ASP A 148 -3.59 -1.53 -5.99
N MET A 149 -2.75 -1.67 -4.96
CA MET A 149 -1.89 -2.85 -4.79
C MET A 149 -2.72 -4.14 -4.71
N CYS A 150 -3.80 -4.14 -3.94
CA CYS A 150 -4.69 -5.30 -3.83
C CYS A 150 -5.36 -5.63 -5.16
N VAL A 151 -5.88 -4.64 -5.88
CA VAL A 151 -6.55 -4.85 -7.17
C VAL A 151 -5.57 -5.32 -8.25
N GLU A 152 -4.35 -4.77 -8.30
CA GLU A 152 -3.35 -5.11 -9.31
C GLU A 152 -2.71 -6.49 -9.06
N HIS A 153 -2.59 -6.93 -7.80
CA HIS A 153 -1.84 -8.14 -7.45
C HIS A 153 -2.64 -9.29 -6.84
N ILE A 154 -3.85 -9.04 -6.34
CA ILE A 154 -4.75 -10.09 -5.83
C ILE A 154 -5.76 -10.43 -6.92
N LYS A 155 -5.69 -11.68 -7.39
CA LYS A 155 -6.65 -12.20 -8.37
C LYS A 155 -8.07 -12.11 -7.82
N SER A 156 -9.01 -11.75 -8.70
CA SER A 156 -10.43 -11.76 -8.35
C SER A 156 -10.88 -13.18 -7.94
N PRO A 157 -11.95 -13.32 -7.15
CA PRO A 157 -12.51 -14.63 -6.83
C PRO A 157 -12.81 -15.46 -8.07
N PHE A 158 -13.23 -14.83 -9.18
CA PHE A 158 -13.46 -15.49 -10.45
C PHE A 158 -12.17 -16.03 -11.07
N ASP A 159 -11.13 -15.20 -11.19
CA ASP A 159 -9.85 -15.60 -11.80
C ASP A 159 -9.06 -16.60 -10.93
N ASN A 160 -9.26 -16.56 -9.61
CA ASN A 160 -8.59 -17.45 -8.67
C ASN A 160 -9.40 -18.72 -8.36
N ALA A 161 -10.67 -18.80 -8.80
CA ALA A 161 -11.57 -19.90 -8.48
C ALA A 161 -11.00 -21.25 -8.89
N GLU A 162 -10.46 -21.37 -10.09
CA GLU A 162 -9.85 -22.61 -10.58
C GLU A 162 -8.63 -23.02 -9.74
N THR A 163 -7.73 -22.09 -9.44
CA THR A 163 -6.54 -22.36 -8.60
C THR A 163 -6.94 -22.77 -7.19
N LYS A 164 -7.88 -22.05 -6.57
CA LYS A 164 -8.40 -22.34 -5.23
C LYS A 164 -9.07 -23.71 -5.21
N THR A 165 -10.01 -23.97 -6.12
CA THR A 165 -10.75 -25.24 -6.23
C THR A 165 -9.79 -26.41 -6.43
N ASN A 166 -8.78 -26.27 -7.30
CA ASN A 166 -7.79 -27.31 -7.51
C ASN A 166 -6.98 -27.70 -6.27
N HIS A 167 -6.80 -26.76 -5.35
CA HIS A 167 -6.02 -26.94 -4.13
C HIS A 167 -6.86 -27.46 -2.95
N ILE A 168 -8.09 -26.95 -2.78
CA ILE A 168 -8.92 -27.25 -1.60
C ILE A 168 -9.93 -28.38 -1.83
N TYR A 169 -10.38 -28.59 -3.06
CA TYR A 169 -11.42 -29.59 -3.35
C TYR A 169 -10.79 -30.98 -3.46
N THR A 170 -11.30 -31.91 -2.65
CA THR A 170 -10.81 -33.29 -2.58
C THR A 170 -11.56 -34.27 -3.47
N GLY A 171 -12.69 -33.84 -4.07
CA GLY A 171 -13.50 -34.67 -4.95
C GLY A 171 -12.94 -34.78 -6.38
N PRO A 172 -13.66 -35.47 -7.27
CA PRO A 172 -13.26 -35.62 -8.67
C PRO A 172 -13.15 -34.27 -9.36
N LYS A 173 -12.03 -34.02 -10.06
CA LYS A 173 -11.80 -32.78 -10.82
C LYS A 173 -12.53 -32.76 -12.18
N GLU A 174 -13.56 -33.58 -12.30
CA GLU A 174 -14.37 -33.77 -13.48
C GLU A 174 -15.85 -33.69 -13.07
N GLY A 175 -16.68 -33.10 -13.93
CA GLY A 175 -18.12 -33.00 -13.71
C GLY A 175 -18.60 -31.61 -13.31
N ILE A 176 -19.92 -31.50 -13.14
CA ILE A 176 -20.64 -30.22 -13.04
C ILE A 176 -20.22 -29.45 -11.77
N LEU A 177 -20.02 -30.13 -10.64
CA LEU A 177 -19.61 -29.51 -9.37
C LEU A 177 -18.25 -28.81 -9.48
N PHE A 178 -17.24 -29.50 -10.01
CA PHE A 178 -15.91 -28.93 -10.17
C PHE A 178 -15.93 -27.76 -11.15
N ASN A 179 -16.64 -27.91 -12.27
CA ASN A 179 -16.75 -26.85 -13.28
C ASN A 179 -17.48 -25.61 -12.73
N ASP A 180 -18.59 -25.80 -12.02
CA ASP A 180 -19.34 -24.68 -11.41
C ASP A 180 -18.49 -23.94 -10.37
N MET A 181 -17.73 -24.66 -9.55
CA MET A 181 -16.80 -24.07 -8.58
C MET A 181 -15.64 -23.35 -9.28
N ALA A 182 -15.02 -23.96 -10.29
CA ALA A 182 -13.89 -23.40 -11.01
C ALA A 182 -14.25 -22.16 -11.85
N GLN A 183 -15.49 -22.09 -12.33
CA GLN A 183 -16.03 -20.95 -13.09
C GLN A 183 -16.71 -19.90 -12.20
N CYS A 184 -16.78 -20.12 -10.88
CA CYS A 184 -17.50 -19.25 -9.95
C CYS A 184 -18.94 -18.94 -10.44
N ASN A 185 -19.66 -19.98 -10.88
CA ASN A 185 -20.95 -19.85 -11.55
C ASN A 185 -22.06 -19.48 -10.55
N GLN A 186 -22.62 -18.27 -10.67
CA GLN A 186 -23.70 -17.79 -9.80
C GLN A 186 -24.98 -18.64 -9.88
N ASN A 187 -25.25 -19.28 -11.02
CA ASN A 187 -26.44 -20.12 -11.25
C ASN A 187 -26.13 -21.63 -11.12
N GLY A 188 -24.93 -21.98 -10.67
CA GLY A 188 -24.48 -23.36 -10.51
C GLY A 188 -24.97 -24.01 -9.22
N VAL A 189 -24.42 -25.17 -8.90
CA VAL A 189 -24.71 -25.86 -7.64
C VAL A 189 -24.15 -25.08 -6.45
N LEU A 190 -24.96 -24.89 -5.40
CA LEU A 190 -24.56 -24.21 -4.17
C LEU A 190 -23.45 -25.00 -3.45
N MET A 191 -22.27 -24.39 -3.37
CA MET A 191 -21.10 -24.93 -2.68
C MET A 191 -20.55 -23.89 -1.71
N VAL A 192 -20.30 -24.31 -0.48
CA VAL A 192 -19.84 -23.44 0.61
C VAL A 192 -18.71 -24.12 1.37
N HIS A 193 -17.70 -23.36 1.77
CA HIS A 193 -16.59 -23.83 2.61
C HIS A 193 -16.47 -22.97 3.87
N SER A 194 -16.94 -23.50 5.00
CA SER A 194 -16.83 -22.84 6.31
C SER A 194 -15.49 -23.19 6.96
N SER A 195 -14.66 -22.18 7.23
CA SER A 195 -13.33 -22.35 7.82
C SER A 195 -13.24 -21.87 9.28
N LYS A 196 -14.17 -21.02 9.71
CA LYS A 196 -14.21 -20.47 11.07
C LYS A 196 -15.62 -20.48 11.64
N MET A 197 -15.72 -20.60 12.95
CA MET A 197 -16.96 -20.53 13.73
C MET A 197 -16.78 -19.47 14.81
N TYR A 198 -17.60 -18.42 14.77
CA TYR A 198 -17.55 -17.31 15.73
C TYR A 198 -18.68 -17.47 16.75
N PRO A 199 -18.38 -17.51 18.07
CA PRO A 199 -19.42 -17.58 19.08
C PRO A 199 -20.24 -16.27 19.12
N THR A 200 -21.52 -16.39 19.44
CA THR A 200 -22.36 -15.24 19.79
C THR A 200 -21.95 -14.68 21.16
N GLU A 201 -22.28 -13.41 21.43
CA GLU A 201 -21.90 -12.74 22.69
C GLU A 201 -22.39 -13.47 23.95
N ASP A 202 -23.54 -14.15 23.85
CA ASP A 202 -24.14 -14.97 24.89
C ASP A 202 -23.63 -16.43 24.90
N CYS A 203 -22.70 -16.79 24.01
CA CYS A 203 -22.09 -18.12 23.86
C CYS A 203 -23.11 -19.25 23.63
N THR A 204 -24.31 -18.95 23.16
CA THR A 204 -25.36 -19.96 22.94
C THR A 204 -25.29 -20.57 21.54
N PHE A 205 -24.81 -19.83 20.55
CA PHE A 205 -24.68 -20.27 19.17
C PHE A 205 -23.30 -19.92 18.59
N PHE A 206 -22.99 -20.55 17.46
CA PHE A 206 -21.83 -20.21 16.64
C PHE A 206 -22.29 -19.84 15.24
N GLN A 207 -21.79 -18.72 14.73
CA GLN A 207 -21.96 -18.30 13.35
C GLN A 207 -20.83 -18.86 12.51
N SER A 208 -21.16 -19.57 11.43
CA SER A 208 -20.18 -20.03 10.45
C SER A 208 -19.74 -18.88 9.56
N TYR A 209 -18.42 -18.74 9.41
CA TYR A 209 -17.82 -17.83 8.43
C TYR A 209 -17.30 -18.64 7.25
N GLU A 210 -17.78 -18.27 6.07
CA GLU A 210 -17.60 -18.97 4.80
C GLU A 210 -16.59 -18.19 3.95
N GLN A 211 -15.64 -18.89 3.31
CA GLN A 211 -14.54 -18.28 2.54
C GLN A 211 -14.47 -18.71 1.09
#